data_AF-A0A9X3IAT0-F1
#
_entry.id   AF-A0A9X3IAT0-F1
#
_cell.length_a   1.000
_cell.length_b   1.000
_cell.length_c   1.000
_cell.angle_alpha   90.00
_cell.angle_beta   90.00
_cell.angle_gamma   90.00
#
_symmetry.space_group_name_H-M   'P 1'
#
loop_
_entity.id
_entity.type
_entity.pdbx_description
1 polymer ?
#
loop_
_entity_poly.entity_id
_entity_poly.type
_entity_poly.pdbx_seq_one_letter_code
_entity_poly.pdbx_strand_id
1 'polypeptide(L)'
;MTLKGYVDMKYDNIQQLFDKYEDLSIEVEQAKRVVDASQLPDLSKTDSISAAEADEYLIAHIELERKEQHLESVSQEWAEIQELLVEKLCKVNTRVRVIDRRDGDELLISCLAGSILIEEKTENE
;
A
#
# COMPACT_ATOMS: atom_id res chain seq x y z
N MET A 1 9.29 -3.04 -13.27
CA MET A 1 8.04 -2.47 -13.81
C MET A 1 8.31 -1.77 -15.13
N THR A 2 7.51 -2.08 -16.15
CA THR A 2 7.64 -1.55 -17.51
C THR A 2 7.13 -0.11 -17.52
N LEU A 3 7.91 0.83 -18.08
CA LEU A 3 7.55 2.25 -18.34
C LEU A 3 6.12 2.49 -18.87
N LYS A 4 5.47 1.46 -19.42
CA LYS A 4 4.11 1.46 -19.93
C LYS A 4 3.04 1.67 -18.83
N GLY A 5 3.18 1.05 -17.66
CA GLY A 5 2.19 1.18 -16.57
C GLY A 5 2.16 2.60 -15.98
N TYR A 6 3.33 3.18 -15.74
CA TYR A 6 3.48 4.55 -15.24
C TYR A 6 2.95 5.61 -16.23
N VAL A 7 3.10 5.38 -17.54
CA VAL A 7 2.56 6.26 -18.59
C VAL A 7 1.03 6.21 -18.61
N ASP A 8 0.43 5.03 -18.44
CA ASP A 8 -1.03 4.89 -18.41
C ASP A 8 -1.63 5.56 -17.16
N MET A 9 -0.99 5.43 -15.98
CA MET A 9 -1.43 6.07 -14.72
C MET A 9 -1.36 7.60 -14.75
N LYS A 10 -0.47 8.19 -15.56
CA LYS A 10 -0.35 9.64 -15.70
C LYS A 10 -1.65 10.31 -16.18
N TYR A 11 -2.47 9.58 -16.93
CA TYR A 11 -3.74 10.08 -17.49
C TYR A 11 -4.95 9.84 -16.59
N ASP A 12 -4.80 9.08 -15.51
CA ASP A 12 -5.88 8.86 -14.55
C ASP A 12 -6.32 10.19 -13.93
N ASN A 13 -7.63 10.35 -13.76
CA ASN A 13 -8.17 11.52 -13.07
C ASN A 13 -8.02 11.37 -11.54
N ILE A 14 -8.32 12.43 -10.79
CA ILE A 14 -8.14 12.45 -9.33
C ILE A 14 -8.98 11.38 -8.63
N GLN A 15 -10.22 11.11 -9.08
CA GLN A 15 -11.05 10.06 -8.51
C GLN A 15 -10.43 8.68 -8.73
N GLN A 16 -9.98 8.38 -9.94
CA GLN A 16 -9.35 7.08 -10.26
C GLN A 16 -8.06 6.85 -9.48
N LEU A 17 -7.25 7.91 -9.28
CA LEU A 17 -6.04 7.84 -8.46
C LEU A 17 -6.37 7.65 -6.98
N PHE A 18 -7.42 8.30 -6.48
CA PHE A 18 -7.88 8.13 -5.11
C PHE A 18 -8.40 6.70 -4.85
N ASP A 19 -9.20 6.16 -5.77
CA ASP A 19 -9.69 4.78 -5.67
C ASP A 19 -8.52 3.78 -5.57
N LYS A 20 -7.52 3.92 -6.46
CA LYS A 20 -6.31 3.08 -6.44
C LYS A 20 -5.48 3.26 -5.18
N TYR A 21 -5.37 4.50 -4.69
CA TYR A 21 -4.63 4.81 -3.47
C TYR A 21 -5.22 4.08 -2.27
N GLU A 22 -6.55 4.09 -2.12
CA GLU A 22 -7.25 3.40 -1.03
C GLU A 22 -7.16 1.87 -1.16
N ASP A 23 -7.38 1.33 -2.36
CA ASP A 23 -7.28 -0.11 -2.61
C ASP A 23 -5.88 -0.64 -2.26
N LEU A 24 -4.83 0.03 -2.73
CA LEU A 24 -3.45 -0.35 -2.46
C LEU A 24 -3.04 -0.10 -1.00
N SER A 25 -3.56 0.94 -0.35
CA SER A 25 -3.33 1.18 1.09
C SER A 25 -3.82 0.01 1.94
N ILE A 26 -4.99 -0.54 1.61
CA ILE A 26 -5.52 -1.74 2.26
C ILE A 26 -4.64 -2.95 1.97
N GLU A 27 -4.23 -3.15 0.71
CA GLU A 27 -3.40 -4.28 0.31
C GLU A 27 -2.03 -4.27 1.01
N VAL A 28 -1.38 -3.10 1.11
CA VAL A 28 -0.14 -2.91 1.89
C VAL A 28 -0.32 -3.32 3.34
N GLU A 29 -1.39 -2.84 4.00
CA GLU A 29 -1.67 -3.20 5.40
C GLU A 29 -1.96 -4.69 5.57
N GLN A 30 -2.65 -5.33 4.62
CA GLN A 30 -2.89 -6.77 4.63
C GLN A 30 -1.59 -7.55 4.43
N ALA A 31 -0.78 -7.19 3.43
CA ALA A 31 0.51 -7.83 3.15
C ALA A 31 1.46 -7.73 4.34
N LYS A 32 1.50 -6.56 5.00
CA LYS A 32 2.29 -6.33 6.21
C LYS A 32 1.87 -7.26 7.35
N ARG A 33 0.57 -7.39 7.62
CA ARG A 33 0.05 -8.34 8.63
C ARG A 33 0.41 -9.78 8.31
N VAL A 34 0.41 -10.16 7.03
CA VAL A 34 0.80 -11.51 6.59
C VAL A 34 2.28 -11.78 6.85
N VAL A 35 3.16 -10.80 6.58
CA VAL A 35 4.60 -10.89 6.87
C VAL A 35 4.83 -10.97 8.38
N ASP A 36 4.21 -10.08 9.16
CA ASP A 36 4.33 -10.06 10.62
C ASP A 36 3.88 -11.38 11.25
N ALA A 37 2.80 -11.99 10.74
CA ALA A 37 2.30 -13.29 11.21
C ALA A 37 3.17 -14.49 10.76
N SER A 38 4.09 -14.28 9.81
CA SER A 38 4.95 -15.33 9.23
C SER A 38 6.40 -15.26 9.72
N GLN A 39 6.68 -14.42 10.72
CA GLN A 39 8.03 -14.27 11.29
C GLN A 39 8.56 -15.61 11.82
N LEU A 40 9.80 -15.92 11.46
CA LEU A 40 10.45 -17.18 11.80
C LEU A 40 11.28 -17.04 13.08
N PRO A 41 11.36 -18.11 13.90
CA PRO A 41 12.18 -18.11 15.10
C PRO A 41 13.68 -18.03 14.74
N ASP A 42 14.43 -17.21 15.46
CA ASP A 42 15.89 -17.20 15.36
C ASP A 42 16.49 -18.48 15.96
N LEU A 43 17.01 -19.35 15.09
CA LEU A 43 17.63 -20.62 15.49
C LEU A 43 19.10 -20.48 15.91
N SER A 44 19.70 -19.29 15.88
CA SER A 44 21.13 -19.08 16.19
C SER A 44 21.53 -19.47 17.62
N LYS A 45 20.55 -19.54 18.53
CA LYS A 45 20.73 -19.91 19.95
C LYS A 45 20.25 -21.33 20.26
N THR A 46 19.78 -22.07 19.26
CA THR A 46 19.29 -23.44 19.42
C THR A 46 20.47 -24.41 19.30
N ASP A 47 20.68 -25.27 20.30
CA ASP A 47 21.84 -26.18 20.37
C ASP A 47 21.89 -27.17 19.18
N SER A 48 20.73 -27.69 18.75
CA SER A 48 20.61 -28.55 17.57
C SER A 48 19.16 -28.68 17.12
N ILE A 49 18.94 -28.90 15.83
CA ILE A 49 17.67 -29.29 15.22
C ILE A 49 17.85 -30.56 14.39
N SER A 50 16.78 -31.31 14.14
CA SER A 50 16.78 -32.43 13.20
C SER A 50 16.83 -31.95 11.75
N ALA A 51 17.22 -32.85 10.84
CA ALA A 51 17.22 -32.56 9.40
C ALA A 51 15.81 -32.22 8.88
N ALA A 52 14.77 -32.89 9.39
CA ALA A 52 13.39 -32.60 9.01
C ALA A 52 12.95 -31.20 9.46
N GLU A 53 13.29 -30.79 10.69
CA GLU A 53 13.03 -29.43 11.18
C GLU A 53 13.79 -28.37 10.37
N ALA A 54 15.01 -28.68 9.92
CA ALA A 54 15.77 -27.80 9.03
C ALA A 54 15.09 -27.64 7.67
N ASP A 55 14.60 -28.72 7.06
CA ASP A 55 13.88 -28.68 5.78
C ASP A 55 12.57 -27.87 5.89
N GLU A 56 11.80 -28.08 6.96
CA GLU A 56 10.59 -27.30 7.25
C GLU A 56 10.91 -25.81 7.44
N TYR A 57 11.97 -25.49 8.17
CA TYR A 57 12.42 -24.11 8.37
C TYR A 57 12.81 -23.45 7.05
N LEU A 58 13.52 -24.16 6.16
CA LEU A 58 13.91 -23.63 4.84
C LEU A 58 12.70 -23.37 3.94
N ILE A 59 11.70 -24.26 3.95
CA ILE A 59 10.44 -24.05 3.22
C ILE A 59 9.73 -22.80 3.73
N ALA A 60 9.58 -22.67 5.05
CA ALA A 60 8.95 -21.51 5.66
C ALA A 60 9.70 -20.21 5.37
N HIS A 61 11.04 -20.25 5.29
CA HIS A 61 11.86 -19.11 4.93
C HIS A 61 11.65 -18.66 3.48
N ILE A 62 11.56 -19.59 2.54
CA ILE A 62 11.25 -19.27 1.14
C ILE A 62 9.85 -18.66 1.02
N GLU A 63 8.88 -19.13 1.82
CA GLU A 63 7.54 -18.56 1.85
C GLU A 63 7.51 -17.14 2.45
N LEU A 64 8.29 -16.89 3.51
CA LEU A 64 8.45 -15.56 4.08
C LEU A 64 9.05 -14.59 3.06
N GLU A 65 10.14 -14.96 2.38
CA GLU A 65 10.76 -14.13 1.33
C GLU A 65 9.76 -13.76 0.23
N ARG A 66 8.90 -14.69 -0.19
CA ARG A 66 7.85 -14.40 -1.19
C ARG A 66 6.83 -13.39 -0.68
N LYS A 67 6.44 -13.47 0.60
CA LYS A 67 5.51 -12.53 1.23
C LYS A 67 6.15 -11.14 1.36
N GLU A 68 7.42 -11.07 1.73
CA GLU A 68 8.19 -9.82 1.80
C GLU A 68 8.33 -9.16 0.42
N GLN A 69 8.63 -9.94 -0.63
CA GLN A 69 8.68 -9.43 -2.01
C GLN A 69 7.32 -8.88 -2.47
N HIS A 70 6.23 -9.54 -2.11
CA HIS A 70 4.90 -9.05 -2.42
C HIS A 70 4.63 -7.72 -1.70
N LEU A 71 4.93 -7.63 -0.40
CA LEU A 71 4.81 -6.39 0.39
C LEU A 71 5.62 -5.25 -0.23
N GLU A 72 6.87 -5.51 -0.61
CA GLU A 72 7.73 -4.52 -1.28
C GLU A 72 7.10 -4.03 -2.59
N SER A 73 6.62 -4.96 -3.44
CA SER A 73 6.00 -4.63 -4.72
C SER A 73 4.75 -3.75 -4.56
N VAL A 74 3.82 -4.11 -3.66
CA VAL A 74 2.58 -3.33 -3.46
C VAL A 74 2.86 -1.99 -2.78
N SER A 75 3.86 -1.94 -1.90
CA SER A 75 4.28 -0.69 -1.25
C SER A 75 4.88 0.28 -2.25
N GLN A 76 5.66 -0.23 -3.21
CA GLN A 76 6.20 0.59 -4.29
C GLN A 76 5.07 1.15 -5.18
N GLU A 77 4.12 0.31 -5.59
CA GLU A 77 2.99 0.75 -6.41
C GLU A 77 2.13 1.79 -5.70
N TRP A 78 1.88 1.58 -4.40
CA TRP A 78 1.16 2.54 -3.56
C TRP A 78 1.88 3.89 -3.48
N ALA A 79 3.20 3.88 -3.29
CA ALA A 79 4.01 5.10 -3.24
C ALA A 79 3.96 5.87 -4.59
N GLU A 80 4.04 5.17 -5.72
CA GLU A 80 3.92 5.78 -7.05
C GLU A 80 2.55 6.45 -7.25
N ILE A 81 1.45 5.78 -6.84
CA ILE A 81 0.11 6.37 -6.88
C ILE A 81 0.01 7.61 -5.96
N GLN A 82 0.55 7.51 -4.74
CA GLN A 82 0.55 8.61 -3.79
C GLN A 82 1.27 9.83 -4.37
N GLU A 83 2.46 9.66 -4.95
CA GLU A 83 3.22 10.74 -5.57
C GLU A 83 2.43 11.42 -6.70
N LEU A 84 1.81 10.64 -7.58
CA LEU A 84 1.00 11.17 -8.70
C LEU A 84 -0.24 11.92 -8.20
N LEU A 85 -0.92 11.39 -7.18
CA LEU A 85 -2.10 12.02 -6.61
C LEU A 85 -1.72 13.33 -5.91
N VAL A 86 -0.65 13.33 -5.11
CA VAL A 86 -0.09 14.55 -4.50
C VAL A 86 0.26 15.58 -5.57
N GLU A 87 0.99 15.20 -6.62
CA GLU A 87 1.38 16.12 -7.70
C GLU A 87 0.15 16.82 -8.30
N LYS A 88 -0.93 16.08 -8.56
CA LYS A 88 -2.18 16.64 -9.10
C LYS A 88 -2.90 17.52 -8.09
N LEU A 89 -3.03 17.09 -6.84
CA LEU A 89 -3.68 17.87 -5.79
C LEU A 89 -2.93 19.18 -5.53
N CYS A 90 -1.59 19.17 -5.50
CA CYS A 90 -0.81 20.39 -5.31
C CYS A 90 -0.95 21.36 -6.51
N LYS A 91 -1.11 20.86 -7.74
CA LYS A 91 -1.42 21.69 -8.91
C LYS A 91 -2.80 22.31 -8.85
N VAL A 92 -3.79 21.57 -8.36
CA VAL A 92 -5.16 22.07 -8.16
C VAL A 92 -5.21 23.10 -7.02
N ASN A 93 -4.38 22.92 -5.99
CA ASN A 93 -4.19 23.86 -4.88
C ASN A 93 -5.50 24.28 -4.18
N THR A 94 -6.46 23.35 -4.10
CA THR A 94 -7.70 23.49 -3.36
C THR A 94 -8.22 22.11 -2.96
N ARG A 95 -9.27 22.07 -2.12
CA ARG A 95 -9.96 20.82 -1.76
C ARG A 95 -10.69 20.26 -2.97
N VAL A 96 -10.49 18.97 -3.22
CA VAL A 96 -11.16 18.21 -4.27
C VAL A 96 -12.12 17.23 -3.61
N ARG A 97 -13.36 17.21 -4.09
CA ARG A 97 -14.34 16.24 -3.65
C ARG A 97 -14.12 14.92 -4.39
N VAL A 98 -14.05 13.83 -3.63
CA VAL A 98 -14.02 12.46 -4.14
C VAL A 98 -15.10 11.64 -3.42
N ILE A 99 -15.50 10.54 -4.05
CA ILE A 99 -16.42 9.57 -3.44
C ILE A 99 -15.58 8.39 -2.98
N ASP A 100 -15.67 8.01 -1.71
CA ASP A 100 -15.12 6.74 -1.26
C ASP A 100 -15.99 5.61 -1.83
N ARG A 101 -15.36 4.71 -2.59
CA ARG A 101 -16.07 3.64 -3.26
C ARG A 101 -16.59 2.56 -2.31
N ARG A 102 -16.05 2.48 -1.09
CA ARG A 102 -16.33 1.41 -0.12
C ARG A 102 -17.67 1.63 0.60
N ASP A 103 -17.94 2.85 1.00
CA ASP A 103 -19.17 3.26 1.71
C ASP A 103 -20.05 4.23 0.90
N GLY A 104 -19.50 4.87 -0.14
CA GLY A 104 -20.18 5.85 -0.96
C GLY A 104 -20.12 7.27 -0.39
N ASP A 105 -19.33 7.50 0.66
CA ASP A 105 -19.28 8.79 1.35
C ASP A 105 -18.48 9.82 0.54
N GLU A 106 -18.90 11.09 0.66
CA GLU A 106 -18.16 12.19 0.05
C GLU A 106 -17.01 12.62 0.97
N LEU A 107 -15.78 12.54 0.45
CA LEU A 107 -14.58 13.00 1.11
C LEU A 107 -14.01 14.25 0.42
N LEU A 108 -13.31 15.07 1.19
CA LEU A 108 -12.53 16.20 0.68
C LEU A 108 -11.05 15.87 0.80
N ILE A 109 -10.36 15.80 -0.33
CA ILE A 109 -8.92 15.56 -0.37
C ILE A 109 -8.17 16.80 -0.84
N SER A 110 -6.98 17.04 -0.28
CA SER A 110 -6.14 18.18 -0.68
C SER A 110 -4.66 17.87 -0.50
N CYS A 111 -3.80 18.67 -1.13
CA CYS A 111 -2.36 18.62 -0.88
C CYS A 111 -2.01 19.57 0.26
N LEU A 112 -1.45 19.03 1.34
CA LEU A 112 -0.88 19.80 2.45
C LEU A 112 0.58 19.41 2.63
N ALA A 113 1.50 20.36 2.43
CA ALA A 113 2.95 20.16 2.59
C ALA A 113 3.53 18.95 1.82
N GLY A 114 2.97 18.61 0.65
CA GLY A 114 3.41 17.47 -0.15
C GLY A 114 2.84 16.12 0.31
N SER A 115 1.77 16.12 1.10
CA SER A 115 1.04 14.93 1.51
C SER A 115 -0.45 15.07 1.23
N ILE A 116 -1.14 13.93 1.11
CA ILE A 116 -2.59 13.88 0.92
C ILE A 116 -3.25 14.09 2.28
N LEU A 117 -4.03 15.16 2.41
CA LEU A 117 -4.94 15.35 3.53
C LEU A 117 -6.32 14.87 3.10
N ILE A 118 -6.92 13.97 3.89
CA ILE A 118 -8.28 13.47 3.71
C ILE A 118 -9.12 14.02 4.86
N GLU A 119 -10.19 14.75 4.52
CA GLU A 119 -11.16 15.30 5.45
C GLU A 119 -12.51 14.63 5.18
N GLU A 120 -13.08 13.99 6.21
CA GLU A 120 -14.48 13.58 6.17
C GLU A 120 -15.35 14.84 6.04
N LYS A 121 -16.37 14.76 5.20
CA LYS A 121 -17.41 15.78 5.19
C LYS A 121 -18.20 15.62 6.49
N THR A 122 -17.76 16.30 7.53
CA THR A 122 -18.62 16.54 8.70
C THR A 122 -19.87 17.21 8.15
N GLU A 123 -21.02 16.53 8.30
CA GLU A 123 -22.33 17.14 8.13
C GLU A 123 -22.42 18.28 9.16
N ASN A 124 -21.92 19.45 8.80
CA ASN A 124 -22.26 20.67 9.50
C ASN A 124 -23.65 21.08 9.01
N GLU A 125 -24.60 20.87 9.91
CA GLU A 125 -25.90 21.56 10.10
C GLU A 125 -26.26 22.68 9.10
#